data_AF-A0A533RUU6-F1
#
_entry.id   AF-A0A533RUU6-F1
#
_cell.length_a   1.000
_cell.length_b   1.000
_cell.length_c   1.000
_cell.angle_alpha   90.00
_cell.angle_beta   90.00
_cell.angle_gamma   90.00
#
_symmetry.space_group_name_H-M   'P 1'
#
loop_
_entity.id
_entity.type
_entity.pdbx_description
1 polymer ?
#
loop_
_entity_poly.entity_id
_entity_poly.type
_entity_poly.pdbx_seq_one_letter_code
_entity_poly.pdbx_strand_id
1 'polypeptide(L)'
;MNRVKMDMGKEAVILHTRKFKEGGLFGFFGRQMFEVMAALEENYVVPEPEAKPVPPARLKSLSRMAAAVQEEPDDNDELVEEIQEMKSLMEEMMNQIEHQRDGKNYPAQVQKILQQLLDREVEEK
;
A
#
# COMPACT_ATOMS: atom_id res chain seq x y z
N MET A 1 3.77 4.57 -17.71
CA MET A 1 3.99 3.91 -19.01
C MET A 1 3.05 2.75 -19.30
N ASN A 2 2.78 1.82 -18.37
CA ASN A 2 2.08 0.56 -18.66
C ASN A 2 0.72 0.71 -19.35
N ARG A 3 -0.07 1.73 -19.01
CA ARG A 3 -1.40 1.96 -19.63
C ARG A 3 -1.33 2.09 -21.15
N VAL A 4 -0.36 2.84 -21.69
CA VAL A 4 -0.23 3.02 -23.16
C VAL A 4 0.06 1.69 -23.86
N LYS A 5 0.90 0.83 -23.28
CA LYS A 5 1.17 -0.51 -23.80
C LYS A 5 0.01 -1.49 -23.61
N MET A 6 -0.83 -1.29 -22.58
CA MET A 6 -2.03 -2.09 -22.37
C MET A 6 -3.13 -1.72 -23.37
N ASP A 7 -3.29 -0.43 -23.66
CA ASP A 7 -4.36 0.08 -24.53
C ASP A 7 -4.00 -0.07 -26.03
N MET A 8 -2.74 0.13 -26.42
CA MET A 8 -2.29 0.02 -27.82
C MET A 8 -1.61 -1.32 -28.16
N GLY A 9 -1.30 -2.13 -27.16
CA GLY A 9 -0.60 -3.41 -27.32
C GLY A 9 0.90 -3.35 -26.99
N LYS A 10 1.46 -4.53 -26.71
CA LYS A 10 2.89 -4.69 -26.32
C LYS A 10 3.88 -4.24 -27.40
N GLU A 11 3.46 -4.27 -28.66
CA GLU A 11 4.24 -3.86 -29.83
C GLU A 11 4.28 -2.33 -30.01
N ALA A 12 3.57 -1.57 -29.17
CA ALA A 12 3.59 -0.11 -29.25
C ALA A 12 4.94 0.47 -28.82
N VAL A 13 5.52 1.27 -29.70
CA VAL A 13 6.77 2.00 -29.48
C VAL A 13 6.44 3.45 -29.10
N ILE A 14 6.94 3.89 -27.94
CA ILE A 14 6.76 5.28 -27.49
C ILE A 14 7.78 6.16 -28.21
N LEU A 15 7.30 7.12 -28.99
CA LEU A 15 8.13 8.07 -29.72
C LEU A 15 8.53 9.25 -28.85
N HIS A 16 7.58 9.80 -28.08
CA HIS A 16 7.81 10.98 -27.26
C HIS A 16 6.90 10.98 -26.02
N THR A 17 7.38 11.56 -24.93
CA THR A 17 6.58 11.79 -23.71
C THR A 17 6.87 13.19 -23.19
N ARG A 18 5.81 13.97 -22.92
CA ARG A 18 5.94 15.24 -22.20
C ARG A 18 5.05 15.27 -20.96
N LYS A 19 5.54 15.96 -19.95
CA LYS A 19 4.81 16.25 -18.71
C LYS A 19 4.18 17.62 -18.80
N PHE A 20 2.93 17.76 -18.37
CA PHE A 20 2.26 19.04 -18.23
C PHE A 20 1.34 19.03 -17.01
N LYS A 21 0.95 20.21 -16.53
CA LYS A 21 -0.03 20.33 -15.44
C LYS A 21 -1.37 20.74 -16.03
N GLU A 22 -2.41 20.01 -15.69
CA GLU A 22 -3.77 20.29 -16.12
C GLU A 22 -4.60 20.82 -14.94
N GLY A 23 -5.26 21.96 -15.14
CA GLY A 23 -6.12 22.61 -14.15
C GLY A 23 -5.40 23.42 -13.06
N GLY A 24 -6.15 23.75 -12.02
CA GLY A 24 -5.69 24.58 -10.90
C GLY A 24 -6.06 26.07 -11.02
N LEU A 25 -6.07 26.78 -9.90
CA LEU A 25 -6.31 28.23 -9.87
C LEU A 25 -4.97 28.94 -10.10
N PHE A 26 -4.84 29.70 -11.19
CA PHE A 26 -3.60 30.40 -11.60
C PHE A 26 -2.34 29.49 -11.69
N GLY A 27 -2.51 28.20 -11.99
CA GLY A 27 -1.41 27.23 -12.08
C GLY A 27 -0.99 26.59 -10.74
N PHE A 28 -1.62 26.96 -9.64
CA PHE A 28 -1.49 26.27 -8.35
C PHE A 28 -2.48 25.10 -8.26
N PHE A 29 -2.04 23.99 -7.66
CA PHE A 29 -2.84 22.77 -7.45
C PHE A 29 -3.28 22.01 -8.72
N GLY A 30 -2.67 22.27 -9.88
CA GLY A 30 -2.92 21.49 -11.10
C GLY A 30 -2.42 20.04 -10.99
N ARG A 31 -3.14 19.10 -11.61
CA ARG A 31 -2.78 17.68 -11.62
C ARG A 31 -1.67 17.43 -12.64
N GLN A 32 -0.72 16.57 -12.30
CA GLN A 32 0.36 16.20 -13.21
C GLN A 32 -0.14 15.20 -14.25
N MET A 33 -0.03 15.56 -15.52
CA MET A 33 -0.47 14.78 -16.66
C MET A 33 0.73 14.46 -17.58
N PHE A 34 0.59 13.37 -18.32
CA PHE A 34 1.58 12.93 -19.29
C PHE A 34 0.92 12.76 -20.64
N GLU A 35 1.45 13.46 -21.64
CA GLU A 35 1.09 13.27 -23.04
C GLU A 35 2.13 12.35 -23.66
N VAL A 36 1.66 11.23 -24.22
CA VAL A 36 2.52 10.18 -24.77
C VAL A 36 2.16 9.99 -26.24
N MET A 37 3.13 10.16 -27.13
CA MET A 37 3.01 9.86 -28.55
C MET A 37 3.60 8.46 -28.78
N ALA A 38 2.79 7.55 -29.32
CA ALA A 38 3.18 6.17 -29.59
C ALA A 38 2.79 5.76 -31.01
N ALA A 39 3.56 4.84 -31.58
CA ALA A 39 3.31 4.25 -32.90
C ALA A 39 3.30 2.73 -32.81
N LEU A 40 2.59 2.08 -33.74
CA LEU A 40 2.62 0.64 -33.95
C LEU A 40 3.58 0.36 -35.10
N GLU A 41 4.59 -0.47 -34.86
CA GLU A 41 5.55 -0.87 -35.88
C GLU A 41 5.28 -2.33 -36.25
N GLU A 42 4.97 -2.61 -37.53
CA GLU A 42 4.70 -3.97 -38.01
C GLU A 42 5.98 -4.84 -38.06
N ASN A 43 7.16 -4.21 -38.11
CA ASN A 43 8.46 -4.85 -38.02
C ASN A 43 9.06 -4.66 -36.62
N TYR A 44 8.30 -5.00 -35.58
CA TYR A 44 8.82 -4.97 -34.22
C TYR A 44 9.90 -6.06 -34.05
N VAL A 45 11.15 -5.67 -34.26
CA VAL A 45 12.31 -6.49 -33.88
C VAL A 45 12.52 -6.23 -32.39
N VAL A 46 12.07 -7.15 -31.54
CA VAL A 46 12.54 -7.20 -30.16
C VAL A 46 14.07 -7.27 -30.24
N PRO A 47 14.83 -6.27 -29.77
CA PRO A 47 16.26 -6.48 -29.59
C PRO A 47 16.37 -7.59 -28.55
N GLU A 48 16.71 -8.79 -29.03
CA GLU A 48 17.05 -9.90 -28.16
C GLU A 48 18.15 -9.36 -27.22
N PRO A 49 17.97 -9.46 -25.89
CA PRO A 49 18.99 -8.97 -24.98
C PRO A 49 20.25 -9.77 -25.28
N GLU A 50 21.21 -9.16 -25.97
CA GLU A 50 22.48 -9.78 -26.27
C GLU A 50 23.04 -10.29 -24.95
N ALA A 51 23.08 -11.61 -24.81
CA ALA A 51 23.62 -12.29 -23.65
C ALA A 51 25.13 -12.02 -23.65
N LYS A 52 25.52 -10.86 -23.11
CA LYS A 52 26.91 -10.53 -22.87
C LYS A 52 27.50 -11.66 -22.03
N PRO A 53 28.57 -12.35 -22.48
CA PRO A 53 29.15 -13.44 -21.71
C PRO A 53 29.55 -12.88 -20.35
N VAL A 54 28.91 -13.40 -19.31
CA VAL A 54 29.14 -12.95 -17.94
C VAL A 54 30.55 -13.37 -17.55
N PRO A 55 31.47 -12.45 -17.20
CA PRO A 55 32.83 -12.82 -16.87
C PRO A 55 32.84 -13.74 -15.63
N PRO A 56 33.73 -14.75 -15.58
CA PRO A 56 33.73 -15.78 -14.52
C PRO A 56 33.96 -15.22 -13.11
N ALA A 57 34.47 -14.00 -12.99
CA ALA A 57 34.55 -13.26 -11.72
C ALA A 57 33.17 -12.98 -11.10
N ARG A 58 32.13 -12.77 -11.92
CA ARG A 58 30.75 -12.49 -11.47
C ARG A 58 30.06 -13.74 -10.92
N LEU A 59 30.42 -14.93 -11.41
CA LEU A 59 29.88 -16.20 -10.91
C LEU A 59 30.42 -16.52 -9.51
N LYS A 60 31.70 -16.21 -9.25
CA LYS A 60 32.30 -16.38 -7.92
C LYS A 60 31.72 -15.40 -6.90
N SER A 61 31.42 -14.16 -7.29
CA SER A 61 30.76 -13.20 -6.40
C SER A 61 29.31 -13.62 -6.11
N LEU A 62 28.57 -14.11 -7.10
CA LEU A 62 27.21 -14.63 -6.91
C LEU A 62 27.18 -15.87 -6.02
N SER A 63 28.14 -16.78 -6.16
CA SER A 63 28.27 -17.97 -5.30
C SER A 63 28.67 -17.60 -3.87
N ARG A 64 29.45 -16.53 -3.68
CA ARG A 64 29.82 -16.01 -2.34
C ARG A 64 28.67 -15.24 -1.69
N MET A 65 27.86 -14.54 -2.49
CA MET A 65 26.61 -13.93 -2.05
C MET A 65 25.57 -14.99 -1.69
N ALA A 66 25.40 -16.04 -2.50
CA ALA A 66 24.47 -17.14 -2.20
C ALA A 66 24.85 -17.91 -0.91
N ALA A 67 26.14 -18.02 -0.61
CA ALA A 67 26.63 -18.59 0.64
C ALA A 67 26.48 -17.64 1.85
N ALA A 68 26.32 -16.33 1.63
CA ALA A 68 26.14 -15.32 2.67
C ALA A 68 24.67 -15.02 2.99
N VAL A 69 23.72 -15.66 2.30
CA VAL A 69 22.25 -15.47 2.48
C VAL A 69 21.65 -16.51 3.44
N GLN A 70 22.46 -17.37 4.08
CA GLN A 70 21.95 -18.43 4.97
C GLN A 70 21.88 -18.07 6.46
N GLU A 71 22.10 -16.82 6.85
CA GLU A 71 21.86 -16.37 8.23
C GLU A 71 21.24 -14.96 8.21
N GLU A 72 19.98 -14.87 7.80
CA GLU A 72 19.12 -13.77 8.25
C GLU A 72 18.26 -14.34 9.39
N PRO A 73 18.26 -13.73 10.59
CA PRO A 73 17.31 -14.13 11.62
C PRO A 73 15.89 -13.95 11.10
N ASP A 74 14.98 -14.79 11.58
CA ASP A 74 13.57 -14.77 11.22
C ASP A 74 12.94 -13.47 11.77
N ASP A 75 13.11 -12.36 11.05
CA ASP A 75 12.56 -11.01 11.35
C ASP A 75 11.02 -10.99 11.42
N ASN A 76 10.38 -12.15 11.23
CA ASN A 76 8.96 -12.34 11.48
C ASN A 76 8.61 -12.20 12.98
N ASP A 77 9.53 -12.46 13.91
CA ASP A 77 9.22 -12.34 15.34
C ASP A 77 8.95 -10.88 15.75
N GLU A 78 9.74 -9.91 15.27
CA GLU A 78 9.53 -8.47 15.54
C GLU A 78 8.23 -7.97 14.88
N LEU A 79 7.94 -8.43 13.65
CA LEU A 79 6.70 -8.10 12.94
C LEU A 79 5.46 -8.70 13.64
N VAL A 80 5.59 -9.88 14.25
CA VAL A 80 4.51 -10.53 15.01
C VAL A 80 4.21 -9.74 16.28
N GLU A 81 5.23 -9.23 16.97
CA GLU A 81 5.05 -8.34 18.14
C GLU A 81 4.33 -7.04 17.75
N GLU A 82 4.76 -6.37 16.67
CA GLU A 82 4.13 -5.14 16.19
C GLU A 82 2.65 -5.35 15.78
N ILE A 83 2.33 -6.48 15.14
CA ILE A 83 0.96 -6.85 14.78
C ILE A 83 0.10 -7.11 16.04
N GLN A 84 0.68 -7.71 17.10
CA GLN A 84 -0.02 -7.92 18.37
C GLN A 84 -0.31 -6.61 19.10
N GLU A 85 0.62 -5.66 19.08
CA GLU A 85 0.40 -4.31 19.62
C GLU A 85 -0.70 -3.57 18.85
N MET A 86 -0.66 -3.62 17.51
CA MET A 86 -1.68 -3.00 16.67
C MET A 86 -3.06 -3.61 16.89
N LYS A 87 -3.14 -4.94 17.11
CA LYS A 87 -4.38 -5.61 17.48
C LYS A 87 -4.95 -5.10 18.81
N SER A 88 -4.09 -4.96 19.83
CA SER A 88 -4.50 -4.49 21.15
C SER A 88 -5.02 -3.05 21.08
N LEU A 89 -4.36 -2.19 20.31
CA LEU A 89 -4.80 -0.81 20.09
C LEU A 89 -6.11 -0.74 19.29
N MET A 90 -6.29 -1.59 18.27
CA MET A 90 -7.56 -1.67 17.54
C MET A 90 -8.69 -2.18 18.43
N GLU A 91 -8.44 -3.14 19.31
CA GLU A 91 -9.42 -3.66 20.26
C GLU A 91 -9.84 -2.59 21.27
N GLU A 92 -8.90 -1.82 21.81
CA GLU A 92 -9.19 -0.67 22.65
C GLU A 92 -9.98 0.41 21.91
N MET A 93 -9.60 0.71 20.66
CA MET A 93 -10.30 1.69 19.83
C MET A 93 -11.72 1.22 19.46
N MET A 94 -11.91 -0.08 19.19
CA MET A 94 -13.24 -0.65 18.93
C MET A 94 -14.12 -0.58 20.18
N ASN A 95 -13.58 -0.95 21.35
CA ASN A 95 -14.29 -0.82 22.62
C ASN A 95 -14.66 0.64 22.89
N GLN A 96 -13.75 1.59 22.66
CA GLN A 96 -14.02 3.02 22.81
C GLN A 96 -15.07 3.54 21.81
N ILE A 97 -15.05 3.06 20.56
CA ILE A 97 -16.04 3.41 19.54
C ILE A 97 -17.40 2.79 19.87
N GLU A 98 -17.44 1.60 20.44
CA GLU A 98 -18.68 0.95 20.89
C GLU A 98 -19.32 1.77 22.02
N HIS A 99 -18.51 2.25 22.98
CA HIS A 99 -18.94 3.19 24.03
C HIS A 99 -19.32 4.59 23.50
N GLN A 100 -18.95 4.93 22.26
CA GLN A 100 -19.38 6.17 21.59
C GLN A 100 -20.60 5.97 20.69
N ARG A 101 -20.83 4.76 20.18
CA ARG A 101 -21.97 4.42 19.31
C ARG A 101 -23.27 4.33 20.10
N ASP A 102 -23.21 3.84 21.33
CA ASP A 102 -24.25 4.07 22.32
C ASP A 102 -24.05 5.48 22.87
N GLY A 103 -24.72 6.49 22.30
CA GLY A 103 -24.54 7.93 22.58
C GLY A 103 -24.84 8.41 24.00
N LYS A 104 -24.30 7.74 25.02
CA LYS A 104 -24.58 7.87 26.44
C LYS A 104 -23.28 7.67 27.24
N ASN A 105 -22.28 8.49 26.95
CA ASN A 105 -21.05 8.56 27.75
C ASN A 105 -21.34 9.28 29.07
N TYR A 106 -21.91 8.55 30.02
CA TYR A 106 -22.30 9.09 31.31
C TYR A 106 -21.14 9.07 32.31
N PRO A 107 -21.00 10.09 33.19
CA PRO A 107 -20.03 10.10 34.28
C PRO A 107 -20.13 8.84 35.16
N ALA A 108 -19.04 8.43 35.81
CA ALA A 108 -18.96 7.19 36.59
C ALA A 108 -20.08 7.04 37.65
N GLN A 109 -20.56 8.15 38.24
CA GLN A 109 -21.68 8.13 39.18
C GLN A 109 -23.00 7.72 38.52
N VAL A 110 -23.20 8.12 37.27
CA VAL A 110 -24.42 7.87 36.50
C VAL A 110 -24.42 6.46 35.90
N GLN A 111 -23.25 5.91 35.53
CA GLN A 111 -23.13 4.51 35.11
C GLN A 111 -23.57 3.53 36.20
N LYS A 112 -23.18 3.80 37.45
CA LYS A 112 -23.59 3.00 38.61
C LYS A 112 -25.11 3.02 38.81
N ILE A 113 -25.74 4.17 38.58
CA ILE A 113 -27.20 4.33 38.68
C ILE A 113 -27.87 3.61 37.51
N LEU A 114 -27.34 3.73 36.29
CA LEU A 114 -27.87 3.05 35.11
C LEU A 114 -27.87 1.53 35.28
N GLN A 115 -26.79 0.95 35.82
CA GLN A 115 -26.73 -0.48 36.14
C GLN A 115 -27.85 -0.90 37.10
N GLN A 116 -28.11 -0.11 38.14
CA GLN A 116 -29.19 -0.37 39.09
C GLN A 116 -30.60 -0.23 38.52
N LEU A 117 -30.76 0.49 37.40
CA LEU A 117 -32.03 0.63 36.69
C LEU A 117 -32.24 -0.53 35.70
N LEU A 118 -31.17 -0.96 35.02
CA LEU A 118 -31.18 -2.15 34.15
C LEU A 118 -31.48 -3.42 34.96
N ASP A 119 -30.85 -3.58 36.14
CA ASP A 119 -31.10 -4.71 37.05
C ASP A 119 -32.57 -4.77 37.54
N ARG A 120 -33.31 -3.66 37.39
CA ARG A 120 -34.73 -3.55 37.76
C ARG A 120 -35.67 -3.58 36.55
N GLU A 121 -35.16 -3.93 35.37
CA GLU A 121 -35.92 -4.06 34.12
C GLU A 121 -36.77 -2.82 33.79
N VAL A 122 -36.26 -1.62 34.07
CA VAL A 122 -36.95 -0.37 33.74
C VAL A 122 -36.74 -0.05 32.26
N GLU A 123 -37.77 -0.22 31.44
CA GLU A 123 -37.73 0.12 30.01
C GLU A 123 -37.64 1.64 29.79
N GLU A 124 -36.83 2.06 28.82
CA GLU A 124 -36.80 3.45 28.34
C GLU A 124 -38.09 3.76 27.58
N LYS A 125 -38.71 4.89 27.89
CA LYS A 125 -39.98 5.34 27.33
C LYS A 125 -39.83 6.02 25.97
#